data_AF-A0A968H297-F1
#
_entry.id   AF-A0A968H297-F1
#
_cell.length_a   1.000
_cell.length_b   1.000
_cell.length_c   1.000
_cell.angle_alpha   90.00
_cell.angle_beta   90.00
_cell.angle_gamma   90.00
#
_symmetry.space_group_name_H-M   'P 1'
#
loop_
_entity.id
_entity.type
_entity.pdbx_description
1 polymer ?
#
loop_
_entity_poly.entity_id
_entity_poly.type
_entity_poly.pdbx_seq_one_letter_code
_entity_poly.pdbx_strand_id
1 'polypeptide(L)'
;MKPWQQAALFAVAAPPVALAGVTSGLLPPSASIPLWYLLLAAPFWEEAFFRGVLQQRMLDHPWGSRRCAGLGLSNWLTGCFFVLVHLPFQGWRALAIILPALALGRLFEQTRQILPCVLMHSWFNLSWLMILQFR
;
A
#
# COMPACT_ATOMS: atom_id res chain seq x y z
N MET A 1 17.56 12.50 -1.23
CA MET A 1 17.68 11.04 -0.99
C MET A 1 17.51 10.30 -2.30
N LYS A 2 18.30 9.26 -2.54
CA LYS A 2 18.15 8.38 -3.71
C LYS A 2 16.81 7.62 -3.61
N PRO A 3 16.15 7.28 -4.74
CA PRO A 3 14.85 6.60 -4.78
C PRO A 3 14.75 5.38 -3.86
N TRP A 4 15.78 4.55 -3.88
CA TRP A 4 15.88 3.33 -3.07
C TRP A 4 15.98 3.60 -1.56
N GLN A 5 16.51 4.75 -1.14
CA GLN A 5 16.56 5.13 0.28
C GLN A 5 15.16 5.49 0.80
N GLN A 6 14.29 6.06 -0.05
CA GLN A 6 12.90 6.33 0.30
C GLN A 6 12.10 5.03 0.40
N ALA A 7 12.28 4.12 -0.56
CA ALA A 7 11.66 2.80 -0.54
C ALA A 7 12.09 1.99 0.69
N ALA A 8 13.39 2.02 1.04
CA ALA A 8 13.91 1.38 2.24
C ALA A 8 13.34 1.99 3.53
N LEU A 9 13.21 3.33 3.59
CA LEU A 9 12.60 4.00 4.74
C LEU A 9 11.14 3.59 4.95
N PHE A 10 10.34 3.51 3.88
CA PHE A 10 8.94 3.05 3.98
C PHE A 10 8.85 1.55 4.34
N ALA A 11 9.75 0.71 3.82
CA ALA A 11 9.83 -0.71 4.19
C ALA A 11 10.10 -0.92 5.68
N VAL A 12 11.01 -0.11 6.24
CA VAL A 12 11.42 -0.17 7.65
C VAL A 12 10.40 0.53 8.57
N ALA A 13 9.65 1.51 8.07
CA ALA A 13 8.63 2.23 8.85
C ALA A 13 7.29 1.49 8.97
N ALA A 14 7.04 0.47 8.15
CA ALA A 14 5.78 -0.27 8.18
C ALA A 14 5.52 -1.05 9.49
N PRO A 15 6.50 -1.75 10.10
CA PRO A 15 6.29 -2.41 11.38
C PRO A 15 5.93 -1.43 12.52
N PRO A 16 6.59 -0.27 12.71
CA PRO A 16 6.18 0.73 13.70
C PRO A 16 4.77 1.31 13.48
N VAL A 17 4.40 1.62 12.23
CA VAL A 17 3.07 2.19 11.90
C VAL A 17 1.96 1.19 12.16
N ALA A 18 2.16 -0.07 11.77
CA ALA A 18 1.21 -1.13 12.06
C ALA A 18 1.10 -1.38 13.58
N LEU A 19 2.22 -1.31 14.32
CA LEU A 19 2.23 -1.47 15.78
C LEU A 19 1.39 -0.38 16.46
N ALA A 20 1.54 0.88 16.04
CA ALA A 20 0.76 2.00 16.54
C ALA A 20 -0.74 1.87 16.25
N GLY A 21 -1.12 1.34 15.08
CA GLY A 21 -2.52 1.08 14.73
C GLY A 21 -3.16 -0.02 15.59
N VAL A 22 -2.40 -1.06 15.94
CA VAL A 22 -2.92 -2.17 16.75
C VAL A 22 -3.03 -1.75 18.22
N THR A 23 -2.03 -1.04 18.78
CA THR A 23 -2.08 -0.54 20.16
C THR A 23 -3.21 0.47 20.39
N SER A 24 -3.60 1.21 19.36
CA SER A 24 -4.72 2.16 19.41
C SER A 24 -6.11 1.50 19.23
N GLY A 25 -6.20 0.18 19.07
CA GLY A 25 -7.48 -0.54 18.90
C GLY A 25 -8.12 -0.35 17.52
N LEU A 26 -7.35 0.21 16.58
CA LEU A 26 -7.87 0.54 15.26
C LEU A 26 -7.95 -0.66 14.32
N LEU A 27 -7.55 -1.88 14.72
CA LEU A 27 -7.42 -3.01 13.79
C LEU A 27 -8.14 -4.27 14.34
N PRO A 28 -8.85 -5.06 13.50
CA PRO A 28 -9.67 -6.20 13.93
C PRO A 28 -8.81 -7.44 14.29
N PRO A 29 -9.28 -8.33 15.19
CA PRO A 29 -8.44 -9.35 15.84
C PRO A 29 -8.39 -10.74 15.17
N SER A 30 -9.08 -11.03 14.06
CA SER A 30 -8.93 -12.35 13.41
C SER A 30 -9.08 -12.31 11.89
N ALA A 31 -8.27 -13.12 11.20
CA ALA A 31 -8.35 -13.32 9.76
C ALA A 31 -8.67 -14.80 9.47
N SER A 32 -9.89 -15.07 9.01
CA SER A 32 -10.32 -16.37 8.47
C SER A 32 -9.84 -16.61 7.02
N ILE A 33 -9.02 -15.70 6.48
CA ILE A 33 -8.54 -15.71 5.11
C ILE A 33 -7.21 -16.47 5.03
N PRO A 34 -7.02 -17.38 4.05
CA PRO A 34 -5.77 -18.13 3.91
C PRO A 34 -4.54 -17.24 3.78
N LEU A 35 -3.45 -17.61 4.46
CA LEU A 35 -2.19 -16.84 4.47
C LEU A 35 -1.62 -16.62 3.07
N TRP A 36 -1.65 -17.65 2.22
CA TRP A 36 -1.18 -17.54 0.83
C TRP A 36 -1.99 -16.52 0.02
N TYR A 37 -3.28 -16.37 0.33
CA TYR A 37 -4.12 -15.41 -0.36
C TYR A 37 -3.73 -13.99 0.06
N LEU A 38 -3.63 -13.73 1.37
CA LEU A 38 -3.26 -12.43 1.92
C LEU A 38 -1.83 -11.98 1.54
N LEU A 39 -0.90 -12.93 1.41
CA LEU A 39 0.51 -12.62 1.16
C LEU A 39 0.92 -12.72 -0.30
N LEU A 40 0.17 -13.42 -1.16
CA LEU A 40 0.57 -13.61 -2.56
C LEU A 40 -0.53 -13.17 -3.52
N ALA A 41 -1.71 -13.78 -3.43
CA ALA A 41 -2.75 -13.60 -4.43
C ALA A 41 -3.36 -12.18 -4.38
N ALA A 42 -3.77 -11.70 -3.19
CA ALA A 42 -4.36 -10.37 -3.04
C ALA A 42 -3.35 -9.26 -3.40
N PRO A 43 -2.12 -9.23 -2.85
CA PRO A 43 -1.11 -8.24 -3.26
C PRO A 43 -0.83 -8.24 -4.76
N PHE A 44 -0.77 -9.43 -5.39
CA PHE A 44 -0.55 -9.54 -6.83
C PHE A 44 -1.68 -8.87 -7.62
N TRP A 45 -2.94 -9.25 -7.36
CA TRP A 45 -4.08 -8.73 -8.10
C TRP A 45 -4.31 -7.25 -7.86
N GLU A 46 -4.16 -6.81 -6.62
CA GLU A 46 -4.30 -5.40 -6.24
C GLU A 46 -3.23 -4.55 -6.95
N GLU A 47 -1.95 -4.89 -6.85
CA GLU A 47 -0.91 -4.09 -7.50
C GLU A 47 -0.97 -4.18 -9.03
N ALA A 48 -1.37 -5.32 -9.60
CA ALA A 48 -1.59 -5.44 -11.04
C ALA A 48 -2.67 -4.48 -11.54
N PHE A 49 -3.77 -4.34 -10.81
CA PHE A 49 -4.84 -3.41 -11.16
C PHE A 49 -4.48 -1.96 -10.83
N PHE A 50 -4.17 -1.65 -9.57
CA PHE A 50 -3.98 -0.28 -9.12
C PHE A 50 -2.71 0.35 -9.71
N ARG A 51 -1.61 -0.40 -9.85
CA ARG A 51 -0.37 0.12 -10.46
C ARG A 51 -0.32 -0.11 -11.95
N GLY A 52 -0.45 -1.37 -12.35
CA GLY A 52 -0.28 -1.79 -13.74
C GLY A 52 -1.34 -1.23 -14.68
N VAL A 53 -2.56 -0.98 -14.20
CA VAL A 53 -3.64 -0.43 -15.00
C VAL A 53 -3.95 1.02 -14.62
N LEU A 54 -4.41 1.27 -13.40
CA LEU A 54 -4.97 2.57 -13.03
C LEU A 54 -3.90 3.67 -12.98
N GLN A 55 -2.86 3.49 -12.16
CA GLN A 55 -1.80 4.47 -12.01
C GLN A 55 -1.00 4.65 -13.30
N GLN A 56 -0.71 3.55 -14.01
CA GLN A 56 0.00 3.60 -15.29
C GLN A 56 -0.79 4.40 -16.33
N ARG A 57 -2.10 4.15 -16.52
CA ARG A 57 -2.94 4.92 -17.45
C ARG A 57 -2.95 6.41 -17.13
N MET A 58 -2.97 6.77 -15.85
CA MET A 58 -2.88 8.18 -15.46
C MET A 58 -1.50 8.77 -15.76
N LEU A 59 -0.42 8.00 -15.53
CA LEU A 59 0.95 8.41 -15.84
C LEU A 59 1.22 8.57 -17.33
N ASP A 60 0.45 7.93 -18.20
CA ASP A 60 0.52 8.10 -19.65
C ASP A 60 -0.01 9.48 -20.10
N HIS A 61 -0.72 10.21 -19.21
CA HIS A 61 -1.15 11.58 -19.47
C HIS A 61 -0.22 12.60 -18.80
N PRO A 62 0.11 13.74 -19.47
CA PRO A 62 0.95 14.80 -18.91
C PRO A 62 0.57 15.33 -17.51
N TRP A 63 -0.70 15.23 -17.10
CA TRP A 63 -1.11 15.69 -15.77
C TRP A 63 -0.81 14.66 -14.67
N GLY A 64 -0.72 13.36 -14.99
CA GLY A 64 -0.56 12.30 -14.00
C GLY A 64 0.80 12.28 -13.33
N SER A 65 1.81 12.87 -13.99
CA SER A 65 3.17 13.06 -13.45
C SER A 65 3.34 14.37 -12.66
N ARG A 66 2.34 15.27 -12.69
CA ARG A 66 2.38 16.52 -11.90
C ARG A 66 2.50 16.18 -10.42
N ARG A 67 3.34 16.95 -9.72
CA ARG A 67 3.70 16.66 -8.33
C ARG A 67 2.83 17.44 -7.35
N CYS A 68 2.36 16.74 -6.32
CA CYS A 68 1.72 17.31 -5.14
C CYS A 68 2.39 16.68 -3.91
N ALA A 69 2.92 17.51 -3.00
CA ALA A 69 3.66 17.05 -1.81
C ALA A 69 4.78 16.02 -2.12
N GLY A 70 5.47 16.18 -3.25
CA GLY A 70 6.57 15.29 -3.67
C GLY A 70 6.15 13.97 -4.33
N LEU A 71 4.85 13.65 -4.38
CA LEU A 71 4.28 12.48 -5.05
C LEU A 71 3.55 12.88 -6.33
N GLY A 72 3.42 11.97 -7.30
CA GLY A 72 2.64 12.24 -8.51
C GLY A 72 1.14 12.27 -8.23
N LEU A 73 0.39 13.05 -9.00
CA LEU A 73 -1.07 13.12 -8.90
C LEU A 73 -1.72 11.75 -9.17
N SER A 74 -1.15 10.98 -10.11
CA SER A 74 -1.55 9.58 -10.34
C SER A 74 -1.45 8.70 -9.09
N ASN A 75 -0.39 8.85 -8.29
CA ASN A 75 -0.22 8.12 -7.03
C ASN A 75 -1.29 8.53 -6.00
N TRP A 76 -1.50 9.84 -5.84
CA TRP A 76 -2.54 10.35 -4.93
C TRP A 76 -3.93 9.82 -5.28
N LEU A 77 -4.34 9.94 -6.55
CA LEU A 77 -5.66 9.48 -6.98
C LEU A 77 -5.81 7.97 -6.86
N THR A 78 -4.78 7.20 -7.22
CA THR A 78 -4.78 5.74 -7.08
C THR A 78 -4.86 5.33 -5.61
N GLY A 79 -4.10 5.98 -4.72
CA GLY A 79 -4.12 5.71 -3.28
C GLY A 79 -5.46 6.06 -2.64
N CYS A 80 -6.06 7.20 -3.00
CA CYS A 80 -7.40 7.57 -2.55
C CYS A 80 -8.44 6.55 -3.02
N PHE A 81 -8.39 6.14 -4.29
CA PHE A 81 -9.31 5.14 -4.81
C PHE A 81 -9.14 3.78 -4.13
N PHE A 82 -7.90 3.37 -3.86
CA PHE A 82 -7.59 2.16 -3.10
C PHE A 82 -8.25 2.18 -1.71
N VAL A 83 -8.10 3.27 -0.96
CA VAL A 83 -8.75 3.45 0.34
C VAL A 83 -10.27 3.41 0.24
N LEU A 84 -10.86 4.08 -0.76
CA LEU A 84 -12.31 4.12 -0.95
C LEU A 84 -12.91 2.74 -1.21
N VAL A 85 -12.23 1.89 -1.98
CA VAL A 85 -12.67 0.50 -2.23
C VAL A 85 -12.63 -0.34 -0.95
N HIS A 86 -11.74 -0.04 -0.01
CA HIS A 86 -11.61 -0.76 1.26
C HIS A 86 -12.54 -0.23 2.36
N LEU A 87 -13.05 0.99 2.24
CA LEU A 87 -13.89 1.65 3.24
C LEU A 87 -15.15 0.84 3.62
N PRO A 88 -15.91 0.21 2.69
CA PRO A 88 -17.08 -0.59 3.04
C PRO A 88 -16.76 -1.85 3.86
N PHE A 89 -15.54 -2.38 3.73
CA PHE A 89 -15.12 -3.63 4.37
C PHE A 89 -14.38 -3.41 5.69
N GLN A 90 -13.69 -2.29 5.83
CA GLN A 90 -12.83 -1.99 6.99
C GLN A 90 -13.31 -0.76 7.79
N GLY A 91 -14.34 -0.05 7.33
CA GLY A 91 -14.79 1.21 7.92
C GLY A 91 -13.69 2.27 7.90
N TRP A 92 -13.68 3.15 8.88
CA TRP A 92 -12.68 4.22 9.03
C TRP A 92 -11.23 3.71 9.14
N ARG A 93 -11.03 2.42 9.45
CA ARG A 93 -9.71 1.78 9.55
C ARG A 93 -8.99 1.74 8.20
N ALA A 94 -9.73 1.78 7.09
CA ALA A 94 -9.18 1.93 5.75
C ALA A 94 -8.39 3.24 5.55
N LEU A 95 -8.57 4.24 6.42
CA LEU A 95 -7.73 5.44 6.33
C LEU A 95 -6.26 5.13 6.65
N ALA A 96 -5.98 4.13 7.48
CA ALA A 96 -4.61 3.74 7.82
C ALA A 96 -3.83 3.18 6.61
N ILE A 97 -4.52 2.58 5.63
CA ILE A 97 -3.88 1.99 4.45
C ILE A 97 -3.49 3.04 3.38
N ILE A 98 -3.80 4.33 3.58
CA ILE A 98 -3.37 5.38 2.64
C ILE A 98 -1.85 5.51 2.59
N LEU A 99 -1.16 5.43 3.73
CA LEU A 99 0.29 5.54 3.80
C LEU A 99 1.00 4.41 3.04
N PRO A 100 0.69 3.11 3.28
CA PRO A 100 1.27 2.04 2.47
C PRO A 100 0.88 2.17 0.99
N ALA A 101 -0.36 2.58 0.67
CA ALA A 101 -0.78 2.77 -0.72
C ALA A 101 0.03 3.85 -1.45
N LEU A 102 0.36 4.97 -0.78
CA LEU A 102 1.19 6.04 -1.34
C LEU A 102 2.66 5.62 -1.48
N ALA A 103 3.18 4.83 -0.54
CA ALA A 103 4.54 4.27 -0.62
C ALA A 103 4.68 3.31 -1.82
N LEU A 104 3.69 2.45 -2.03
CA LEU A 104 3.62 1.53 -3.17
C LEU A 104 3.54 2.27 -4.50
N GLY A 105 2.68 3.30 -4.60
CA GLY A 105 2.59 4.08 -5.82
C GLY A 105 3.84 4.93 -6.08
N ARG A 106 4.57 5.36 -5.04
CA ARG A 106 5.88 6.01 -5.19
C ARG A 106 6.93 5.03 -5.70
N LEU A 107 6.96 3.81 -5.19
CA LEU A 107 7.84 2.75 -5.67
C LEU A 107 7.55 2.43 -7.14
N PHE A 108 6.27 2.38 -7.52
CA PHE A 108 5.86 2.18 -8.91
C PHE A 108 6.29 3.33 -9.82
N GLU A 109 6.14 4.59 -9.41
CA GLU A 109 6.61 5.75 -10.19
C GLU A 109 8.11 5.68 -10.49
N GLN A 110 8.90 5.14 -9.55
CA GLN A 110 10.36 5.06 -9.65
C GLN A 110 10.83 3.87 -10.47
N THR A 111 10.17 2.72 -10.35
CA THR A 111 10.62 1.45 -10.93
C THR A 111 9.88 1.10 -12.21
N ARG A 112 8.63 1.56 -12.36
CA ARG A 112 7.67 1.11 -13.38
C ARG A 112 7.50 -0.41 -13.41
N GLN A 113 7.72 -1.07 -12.27
CA GLN A 113 7.62 -2.52 -12.13
C GLN A 113 6.59 -2.86 -11.06
N ILE A 114 5.75 -3.85 -11.33
CA ILE A 114 4.72 -4.32 -10.40
C ILE A 114 5.33 -5.23 -9.33
N LEU A 115 6.32 -6.05 -9.68
CA LEU A 115 6.90 -7.04 -8.77
C LEU A 115 7.46 -6.43 -7.46
N PRO A 116 8.26 -5.34 -7.48
CA PRO A 116 8.69 -4.68 -6.24
C PRO A 116 7.52 -4.18 -5.38
N CYS A 117 6.44 -3.71 -6.00
CA CYS A 117 5.24 -3.29 -5.30
C CYS A 117 4.52 -4.48 -4.64
N VAL A 118 4.38 -5.60 -5.35
CA VAL A 118 3.78 -6.83 -4.80
C VAL A 118 4.57 -7.31 -3.58
N LEU A 119 5.90 -7.35 -3.67
CA LEU A 119 6.76 -7.76 -2.55
C LEU A 119 6.63 -6.83 -1.34
N MET A 120 6.62 -5.50 -1.57
CA MET A 120 6.44 -4.52 -0.50
C MET A 120 5.04 -4.60 0.12
N HIS A 121 4.00 -4.82 -0.68
CA HIS A 121 2.63 -4.97 -0.20
C HIS A 121 2.52 -6.25 0.65
N SER A 122 3.07 -7.36 0.17
CA SER A 122 3.14 -8.62 0.92
C SER A 122 3.86 -8.43 2.26
N TRP A 123 4.93 -7.63 2.29
CA TRP A 123 5.65 -7.27 3.51
C TRP A 123 4.79 -6.44 4.49
N PHE A 124 3.99 -5.50 3.99
CA PHE A 124 3.04 -4.75 4.82
C PHE A 124 1.97 -5.68 5.42
N ASN A 125 1.41 -6.59 4.62
CA ASN A 125 0.43 -7.57 5.09
C ASN A 125 1.03 -8.53 6.12
N LEU A 126 2.27 -8.99 5.91
CA LEU A 126 2.98 -9.81 6.89
C LEU A 126 3.21 -9.06 8.21
N SER A 127 3.69 -7.81 8.12
CA SER A 127 3.92 -6.96 9.30
C SER A 127 2.64 -6.78 10.11
N TRP A 128 1.53 -6.51 9.43
CA TRP A 128 0.21 -6.43 10.02
C TRP A 128 -0.22 -7.73 10.72
N LEU A 129 -0.09 -8.86 10.03
CA LEU A 129 -0.49 -10.17 10.57
C LEU A 129 0.32 -10.56 11.80
N MET A 130 1.64 -10.31 11.80
CA MET A 130 2.48 -10.58 12.95
C MET A 130 1.98 -9.82 14.18
N ILE A 131 1.63 -8.54 14.03
CA ILE A 131 1.18 -7.74 15.17
C ILE A 131 -0.19 -8.20 15.69
N LEU A 132 -1.07 -8.73 14.82
CA LEU A 132 -2.34 -9.31 15.24
C LEU A 132 -2.20 -10.68 15.92
N GLN A 133 -1.21 -11.50 15.54
CA GLN A 133 -1.02 -12.86 16.07
C GLN A 133 -0.30 -12.90 17.44
N PHE A 134 0.40 -11.85 17.83
CA PHE A 134 1.02 -11.72 19.17
C PHE A 134 0.08 -11.09 20.22
N ARG A 135 -1.23 -11.27 20.05
CA ARG A 135 -2.29 -10.94 21.02
C ARG A 135 -3.12 -12.17 21.33
#